data_AF-A0A7G1IL81-F1
#
_entry.id   AF-A0A7G1IL81-F1
#
_cell.length_a   1.000
_cell.length_b   1.000
_cell.length_c   1.000
_cell.angle_alpha   90.00
_cell.angle_beta   90.00
_cell.angle_gamma   90.00
#
_symmetry.space_group_name_H-M   'P 1'
#
loop_
_entity.id
_entity.type
_entity.pdbx_description
1 polymer ?
#
loop_
_entity_poly.entity_id
_entity_poly.type
_entity_poly.pdbx_seq_one_letter_code
_entity_poly.pdbx_strand_id
1 'polypeptide(L)'
;MRRTLPLVARYADIWHTFASPAEYRRKNALLGELAQVVGRDESAIERAVHWTGRADADAFASMGVTFFTTEIHPDADGFDFRELKDMIHWRDTYS
;
A
#
# COMPACT_ATOMS: atom_id res chain seq x y z
N MET A 1 -9.66 6.09 -10.88
CA MET A 1 -9.49 4.67 -10.48
C MET A 1 -10.76 3.80 -10.54
N ARG A 2 -11.95 4.35 -10.86
CA ARG A 2 -13.21 3.59 -10.81
C ARG A 2 -13.32 2.42 -11.79
N ARG A 3 -12.52 2.40 -12.87
CA ARG A 3 -12.48 1.27 -13.83
C ARG A 3 -11.43 0.21 -13.53
N THR A 4 -10.41 0.52 -12.74
CA THR A 4 -9.30 -0.41 -12.47
C THR A 4 -9.62 -1.36 -11.31
N LEU A 5 -10.28 -0.88 -10.25
CA LEU A 5 -10.61 -1.72 -9.08
C LEU A 5 -11.45 -2.97 -9.41
N PRO A 6 -12.43 -2.96 -10.32
CA PRO A 6 -13.12 -4.19 -10.70
C PRO A 6 -12.20 -5.25 -11.34
N LEU A 7 -11.16 -4.83 -12.07
CA LEU A 7 -10.17 -5.77 -12.62
C LEU A 7 -9.22 -6.27 -11.54
N VAL A 8 -8.82 -5.39 -10.61
CA VAL A 8 -8.02 -5.77 -9.44
C VAL A 8 -8.74 -6.83 -8.62
N ALA A 9 -10.01 -6.59 -8.29
CA ALA A 9 -10.85 -7.54 -7.56
C ALA A 9 -10.86 -8.92 -8.22
N ARG A 10 -10.93 -8.99 -9.55
CA ARG A 10 -11.00 -10.27 -10.28
C ARG A 10 -9.66 -10.96 -10.44
N TYR A 11 -8.58 -10.20 -10.65
CA TYR A 11 -7.35 -10.77 -11.25
C TYR A 11 -6.06 -10.40 -10.57
N ALA A 12 -6.01 -9.34 -9.77
CA ALA A 12 -4.73 -8.90 -9.21
C ALA A 12 -4.34 -9.74 -8.00
N ASP A 13 -3.07 -10.13 -7.91
CA ASP A 13 -2.48 -10.67 -6.69
C ASP A 13 -2.00 -9.56 -5.75
N ILE A 14 -1.67 -8.39 -6.29
CA ILE A 14 -1.24 -7.21 -5.53
C ILE A 14 -1.97 -5.97 -6.06
N TRP A 15 -2.52 -5.17 -5.16
CA TRP A 15 -3.04 -3.84 -5.46
C TRP A 15 -2.15 -2.76 -4.84
N HIS A 16 -1.43 -2.03 -5.71
CA HIS A 16 -0.59 -0.90 -5.31
C HIS A 16 -1.25 0.47 -5.55
N THR A 17 -1.04 1.43 -4.65
CA THR A 17 -1.54 2.79 -4.82
C THR A 17 -0.69 3.85 -4.10
N PHE A 18 -0.72 5.08 -4.62
CA PHE A 18 -0.14 6.29 -4.02
C PHE A 18 -1.18 7.13 -3.25
N ALA A 19 -2.29 6.51 -2.83
CA ALA A 19 -3.39 7.21 -2.17
C ALA A 19 -3.00 7.63 -0.73
N SER A 20 -3.50 8.77 -0.26
CA SER A 20 -3.41 9.15 1.16
C SER A 20 -4.18 8.15 2.05
N PRO A 21 -3.95 8.10 3.38
CA PRO A 21 -4.65 7.16 4.26
C PRO A 21 -6.18 7.24 4.17
N ALA A 22 -6.74 8.45 4.07
CA ALA A 22 -8.19 8.65 3.94
C ALA A 22 -8.72 8.13 2.59
N GLU A 23 -7.99 8.36 1.50
CA GLU A 23 -8.40 7.86 0.19
C GLU A 23 -8.20 6.35 0.06
N TYR A 24 -7.11 5.82 0.61
CA TYR A 24 -6.83 4.39 0.68
C TYR A 24 -7.95 3.67 1.42
N ARG A 25 -8.37 4.15 2.60
CA ARG A 25 -9.47 3.55 3.37
C ARG A 25 -10.73 3.36 2.52
N ARG A 26 -11.14 4.41 1.81
CA ARG A 26 -12.32 4.40 0.93
C ARG A 26 -12.16 3.39 -0.22
N LYS A 27 -11.00 3.37 -0.88
CA LYS A 27 -10.73 2.48 -2.01
C LYS A 27 -10.57 1.02 -1.56
N ASN A 28 -9.97 0.79 -0.40
CA ASN A 28 -9.77 -0.53 0.18
C ASN A 28 -11.11 -1.19 0.52
N ALA A 29 -12.03 -0.45 1.16
CA ALA A 29 -13.39 -0.92 1.42
C ALA A 29 -14.13 -1.28 0.11
N LEU A 30 -14.06 -0.41 -0.90
CA LEU A 30 -14.65 -0.69 -2.22
C LEU A 30 -14.02 -1.91 -2.90
N LEU A 31 -12.72 -2.12 -2.75
CA LEU A 31 -12.06 -3.31 -3.30
C LEU A 31 -12.59 -4.58 -2.62
N GLY A 32 -12.77 -4.57 -1.30
CA GLY A 32 -13.38 -5.67 -0.56
C GLY A 32 -14.80 -5.97 -1.01
N GLU A 33 -15.63 -4.95 -1.18
CA GLU A 33 -16.99 -5.09 -1.74
C GLU A 33 -16.95 -5.71 -3.15
N LEU A 34 -16.05 -5.25 -4.02
CA LEU A 34 -15.91 -5.77 -5.38
C LEU A 34 -15.41 -7.21 -5.40
N ALA A 35 -14.49 -7.59 -4.51
CA ALA A 35 -14.01 -8.96 -4.35
C ALA A 35 -15.14 -9.90 -3.93
N GLN A 36 -15.95 -9.48 -2.95
CA GLN A 36 -17.15 -10.22 -2.53
C GLN A 36 -18.16 -10.39 -3.67
N VAL A 37 -18.44 -9.33 -4.44
CA VAL A 37 -19.37 -9.39 -5.59
C VAL A 37 -18.93 -10.42 -6.65
N VAL A 38 -17.63 -10.61 -6.84
CA VAL A 38 -17.10 -11.60 -7.80
C VAL A 38 -16.78 -12.96 -7.16
N GLY A 39 -17.14 -13.15 -5.89
CA GLY A 39 -16.93 -14.41 -5.17
C GLY A 39 -15.47 -14.71 -4.86
N ARG A 40 -14.60 -13.70 -4.79
CA ARG A 40 -13.18 -13.85 -4.47
C ARG A 40 -12.90 -13.45 -3.02
N ASP A 41 -12.05 -14.22 -2.35
CA ASP A 41 -11.46 -13.84 -1.07
C ASP A 41 -10.58 -12.60 -1.24
N GLU A 42 -10.90 -11.51 -0.55
CA GLU A 42 -10.13 -10.26 -0.64
C GLU A 42 -8.73 -10.37 -0.05
N SER A 43 -8.49 -11.35 0.84
CA SER A 43 -7.17 -11.61 1.42
C SER A 43 -6.19 -12.19 0.40
N ALA A 44 -6.70 -12.72 -0.73
CA ALA A 44 -5.89 -13.15 -1.87
C ALA A 44 -5.37 -11.98 -2.73
N ILE A 45 -5.62 -10.73 -2.32
CA ILE A 45 -5.09 -9.53 -2.96
C ILE A 45 -4.19 -8.83 -1.94
N GLU A 46 -2.88 -8.89 -2.10
CA GLU A 46 -1.98 -8.16 -1.22
C GLU A 46 -2.16 -6.65 -1.38
N ARG A 47 -2.06 -5.92 -0.27
CA ARG A 47 -2.22 -4.47 -0.24
C ARG A 47 -0.86 -3.80 -0.20
N ALA A 48 -0.59 -2.95 -1.20
CA ALA A 48 0.67 -2.25 -1.31
C ALA A 48 0.48 -0.72 -1.41
N VAL A 49 1.37 0.03 -0.77
CA VAL A 49 1.36 1.51 -0.84
C VAL A 49 2.77 2.05 -1.02
N HIS A 50 2.85 3.26 -1.57
CA HIS A 50 4.07 4.05 -1.49
C HIS A 50 4.26 4.55 -0.05
N TRP A 51 5.49 4.46 0.44
CA TRP A 51 5.89 4.98 1.74
C TRP A 51 5.80 6.51 1.74
N THR A 52 5.05 7.08 2.68
CA THR A 52 4.91 8.55 2.84
C THR A 52 5.47 9.05 4.17
N GLY A 53 6.24 8.21 4.87
CA GLY A 53 6.81 8.49 6.19
C GLY A 53 6.04 7.86 7.34
N ARG A 54 6.65 7.86 8.53
CA ARG A 54 6.11 7.21 9.74
C ARG A 54 4.73 7.68 10.16
N ALA A 55 4.40 8.94 9.92
CA ALA A 55 3.13 9.53 10.36
C ALA A 55 1.91 8.78 9.80
N ASP A 56 2.04 8.23 8.59
CA ASP A 56 0.97 7.48 7.92
C ASP A 56 1.16 5.96 8.00
N ALA A 57 2.35 5.48 8.34
CA ALA A 57 2.73 4.07 8.26
C ALA A 57 1.85 3.17 9.15
N ASP A 58 1.64 3.56 10.40
CA ASP A 58 0.77 2.83 11.34
C ASP A 58 -0.69 2.81 10.86
N ALA A 59 -1.14 3.93 10.27
CA ALA A 59 -2.48 4.01 9.72
C ALA A 59 -2.66 3.04 8.55
N PHE A 60 -1.70 2.97 7.63
CA PHE A 60 -1.74 2.01 6.52
C PHE A 60 -1.67 0.56 7.01
N ALA A 61 -0.75 0.25 7.92
CA ALA A 61 -0.59 -1.10 8.46
C ALA A 61 -1.86 -1.57 9.19
N SER A 62 -2.50 -0.71 10.00
CA SER A 62 -3.80 -1.03 10.64
C SER A 62 -4.95 -1.25 9.66
N MET A 63 -4.81 -0.81 8.41
CA MET A 63 -5.77 -1.05 7.32
C MET A 63 -5.37 -2.25 6.42
N GLY A 64 -4.44 -3.09 6.87
CA GLY A 64 -4.05 -4.34 6.21
C GLY A 64 -3.01 -4.17 5.10
N VAL A 65 -2.29 -3.04 5.03
CA VAL A 65 -1.14 -2.90 4.14
C VAL A 65 0.04 -3.72 4.68
N THR A 66 0.55 -4.63 3.85
CA THR A 66 1.72 -5.48 4.19
C THR A 66 2.93 -5.15 3.34
N PHE A 67 2.74 -4.51 2.17
CA PHE A 67 3.83 -4.20 1.26
C PHE A 67 4.01 -2.68 1.10
N PHE A 68 5.09 -2.15 1.66
CA PHE A 68 5.49 -0.75 1.50
C PHE A 68 6.61 -0.64 0.45
N THR A 69 6.47 0.31 -0.47
CA THR A 69 7.47 0.60 -1.50
C THR A 69 8.02 2.01 -1.31
N THR A 70 9.34 2.18 -1.39
CA THR A 70 10.01 3.49 -1.53
C THR A 70 10.91 3.44 -2.77
N GLU A 71 11.20 4.59 -3.35
CA GLU A 71 12.08 4.74 -4.50
C GLU A 71 13.24 5.65 -4.11
N ILE A 72 14.46 5.26 -4.46
CA ILE A 72 15.65 6.10 -4.24
C ILE A 72 16.20 6.48 -5.59
N HIS A 73 16.19 7.76 -5.87
CA HIS A 73 16.78 8.35 -7.08
C HIS A 73 18.12 9.00 -6.69
N PRO A 74 19.21 8.79 -7.46
CA PRO A 74 20.48 9.42 -7.15
C PRO A 74 20.45 10.91 -7.52
N ASP A 75 21.23 11.72 -6.81
CA ASP A 75 21.53 13.12 -7.15
C ASP A 75 23.03 13.30 -7.43
N ALA A 76 23.52 14.54 -7.43
CA ALA A 76 24.92 14.86 -7.68
C ALA A 76 25.89 14.24 -6.66
N ASP A 77 25.42 13.96 -5.43
CA ASP A 77 26.18 13.39 -4.33
C ASP A 77 25.96 11.87 -4.17
N GLY A 78 25.15 11.25 -5.05
CA GLY A 78 24.89 9.82 -5.09
C GLY A 78 23.52 9.42 -4.54
N PHE A 79 23.41 8.24 -3.91
CA PHE A 79 22.15 7.73 -3.36
C PHE A 79 21.99 8.10 -1.88
N ASP A 80 20.87 8.74 -1.54
CA ASP A 80 20.47 8.97 -0.15
C ASP A 80 19.54 7.86 0.35
N PHE A 81 20.04 7.05 1.30
CA PHE A 81 19.30 5.93 1.89
C PHE A 81 18.54 6.28 3.17
N ARG A 82 18.44 7.56 3.56
CA ARG A 82 17.78 7.95 4.83
C ARG A 82 16.33 7.47 4.89
N GLU A 83 15.57 7.64 3.81
CA GLU A 83 14.15 7.24 3.75
C GLU A 83 13.98 5.72 3.88
N LEU A 84 14.80 4.93 3.17
CA LEU A 84 14.77 3.46 3.28
C LEU A 84 15.13 2.99 4.69
N LYS A 85 16.13 3.61 5.33
CA LYS A 85 16.50 3.30 6.71
C LYS A 85 15.38 3.64 7.69
N ASP A 86 14.67 4.75 7.46
CA ASP A 86 13.51 5.13 8.26
C ASP A 86 12.38 4.10 8.14
N MET A 87 12.05 3.68 6.91
CA MET A 87 11.04 2.65 6.65
C MET A 87 11.40 1.30 7.30
N ILE A 88 12.66 0.86 7.20
CA ILE A 88 13.14 -0.38 7.84
C ILE A 88 13.02 -0.27 9.37
N HIS A 89 13.47 0.84 9.95
CA HIS A 89 13.39 1.01 11.40
C HIS A 89 11.94 1.02 11.89
N TRP A 90 11.00 1.62 11.14
CA TRP A 90 9.58 1.52 11.47
C TRP A 90 9.09 0.08 11.48
N ARG A 91 9.34 -0.67 10.40
CA ARG A 91 8.95 -2.09 10.27
C ARG A 91 9.45 -2.92 11.45
N ASP A 92 10.70 -2.71 11.87
CA ASP A 92 11.33 -3.48 12.94
C ASP A 92 10.78 -3.12 14.33
N THR A 93 10.06 -2.00 14.46
CA THR A 93 9.44 -1.55 15.72
C THR A 93 7.92 -1.72 15.77
N TYR A 94 7.28 -1.91 14.62
CA TYR A 94 5.84 -2.13 14.52
C TYR A 94 5.50 -3.54 15.02
N SER A 95 4.78 -3.62 16.15
CA SER A 95 4.37 -4.88 16.82
C SER A 95 2.92 -5.25 16.53
#